data_AF-A0AA86QGF6-F1
#
_entry.id   AF-A0AA86QGF6-F1
#
_cell.length_a   1.000
_cell.length_b   1.000
_cell.length_c   1.000
_cell.angle_alpha   90.00
_cell.angle_beta   90.00
_cell.angle_gamma   90.00
#
_symmetry.space_group_name_H-M   'P 1'
#
loop_
_entity.id
_entity.type
_entity.pdbx_description
1 polymer ?
#
loop_
_entity_poly.entity_id
_entity_poly.type
_entity_poly.pdbx_seq_one_letter_code
_entity_poly.pdbx_strand_id
1 'polypeptide(L)'
;MNQQLHQIDLLLQISEIQQKIAQVQSEMQLAQRRKAETQEINQKLRSRWSAQEDQQLVSQVKLLGIQNCQEIAQKIANKTASQVYFRLRYLKNVYQQDKEVYQNKTDLQWLGEISVNHK
;
A
#
# COMPACT_ATOMS: atom_id res chain seq x y z
N MET A 1 6.94 31.96 57.72
CA MET A 1 6.99 30.49 57.69
C MET A 1 6.03 29.89 56.62
N ASN A 2 4.76 30.31 56.54
CA ASN A 2 3.80 29.75 55.56
C ASN A 2 4.11 30.03 54.07
N GLN A 3 4.71 31.17 53.72
CA GLN A 3 5.03 31.46 52.31
C GLN A 3 6.10 30.53 51.72
N GLN A 4 7.10 30.13 52.53
CA GLN A 4 8.16 29.24 52.06
C GLN A 4 7.66 27.81 51.85
N LEU A 5 6.77 27.31 52.71
CA LEU A 5 6.13 26.00 52.53
C LEU A 5 5.25 25.95 51.28
N HIS A 6 4.48 27.01 51.02
CA HIS A 6 3.68 27.11 49.80
C HIS A 6 4.54 27.17 48.53
N GLN A 7 5.67 27.88 48.58
CA GLN A 7 6.60 27.95 47.46
C GLN A 7 7.25 26.60 47.15
N ILE A 8 7.57 25.80 48.17
CA ILE A 8 8.11 24.44 48.01
C ILE A 8 7.08 23.51 47.37
N ASP A 9 5.82 23.54 47.84
CA ASP A 9 4.74 22.74 47.29
C ASP A 9 4.50 23.05 45.80
N LEU A 10 4.53 24.33 45.44
CA LEU A 10 4.36 24.79 44.06
C LEU A 10 5.53 24.34 43.16
N LEU A 11 6.76 24.31 43.68
CA LEU A 11 7.92 23.78 42.96
C LEU A 11 7.82 22.26 42.72
N LEU A 12 7.31 21.52 43.70
CA LEU A 12 7.09 20.07 43.55
C LEU A 12 6.05 19.78 42.46
N GLN A 13 4.93 20.51 42.47
CA GLN A 13 3.89 20.39 41.44
C GLN A 13 4.42 20.73 40.04
N ILE A 14 5.25 21.77 39.91
CA ILE A 14 5.89 22.12 38.64
C ILE A 14 6.80 20.99 38.16
N SER A 15 7.62 20.40 39.04
CA SER A 15 8.50 19.29 38.71
C SER A 15 7.71 18.06 38.23
N GLU A 16 6.61 17.72 38.89
CA GLU A 16 5.74 16.62 38.48
C GLU A 16 5.11 16.85 37.10
N ILE A 17 4.66 18.09 36.82
CA ILE A 17 4.12 18.47 35.52
C ILE A 17 5.19 18.35 34.44
N GLN A 18 6.41 18.80 34.71
CA GLN A 18 7.53 18.68 33.78
C GLN A 18 7.87 17.22 33.47
N GLN A 19 7.85 16.33 34.47
CA GLN A 19 8.06 14.90 34.28
C GLN A 19 6.95 14.29 33.40
N LYS A 20 5.69 14.64 33.63
CA LYS A 20 4.56 14.17 32.81
C LYS A 20 4.68 14.66 31.36
N ILE A 21 5.07 15.91 31.15
CA ILE A 21 5.31 16.45 29.81
C ILE A 21 6.41 15.66 29.09
N ALA A 22 7.53 15.36 29.77
CA ALA A 22 8.61 14.57 29.20
C ALA A 22 8.17 13.15 28.83
N GLN A 23 7.35 12.51 29.68
CA GLN A 23 6.80 11.19 29.39
C GLN A 23 5.90 11.20 28.14
N VAL A 24 4.96 12.14 28.06
CA VAL A 24 4.06 12.28 26.90
C VAL A 24 4.85 12.55 25.62
N GLN A 25 5.92 13.36 25.69
CA GLN A 25 6.80 13.61 24.55
C GLN A 25 7.53 12.35 24.07
N SER A 26 8.03 11.53 25.00
CA SER A 26 8.68 10.25 24.69
C SER A 26 7.70 9.27 24.03
N GLU A 27 6.48 9.13 24.57
CA GLU A 27 5.44 8.29 24.02
C GLU A 27 5.02 8.73 22.61
N MET A 28 4.91 10.05 22.39
CA MET A 28 4.63 10.62 21.07
C MET A 28 5.74 10.30 20.06
N GLN A 29 7.02 10.38 20.45
CA GLN A 29 8.13 9.99 19.58
C GLN A 29 8.10 8.50 19.22
N LEU A 30 7.79 7.63 20.20
CA LEU A 30 7.62 6.19 19.95
C LEU A 30 6.45 5.92 19.00
N ALA A 31 5.31 6.60 19.17
CA ALA A 31 4.17 6.48 18.27
C ALA A 31 4.50 6.92 16.83
N GLN A 32 5.27 8.01 16.67
CA GLN A 32 5.75 8.45 15.36
C GLN A 32 6.67 7.42 14.70
N ARG A 33 7.60 6.83 15.45
CA ARG A 33 8.49 5.76 14.94
C ARG A 33 7.69 4.53 14.50
N ARG A 34 6.76 4.06 15.34
CA ARG A 34 5.86 2.94 14.98
C ARG A 34 5.05 3.22 13.72
N LYS A 35 4.56 4.46 13.57
CA LYS A 35 3.83 4.89 12.36
C LYS A 35 4.74 4.89 11.13
N ALA A 36 5.96 5.39 11.23
CA ALA A 36 6.94 5.39 10.15
C ALA A 36 7.34 3.96 9.74
N GLU A 37 7.60 3.08 10.69
CA GLU A 37 7.91 1.66 10.46
C GLU A 37 6.73 0.95 9.77
N THR A 38 5.51 1.16 10.26
CA THR A 38 4.29 0.60 9.66
C THR A 38 4.09 1.15 8.24
N GLN A 39 4.40 2.43 8.01
CA GLN A 39 4.30 3.06 6.70
C GLN A 39 5.36 2.51 5.73
N GLU A 40 6.59 2.29 6.18
CA GLU A 40 7.66 1.69 5.37
C GLU A 40 7.34 0.23 5.02
N ILE A 41 6.85 -0.55 5.99
CA ILE A 41 6.36 -1.92 5.76
C ILE A 41 5.21 -1.91 4.75
N ASN A 42 4.23 -1.01 4.92
CA ASN A 42 3.13 -0.87 3.97
C ASN A 42 3.60 -0.41 2.59
N GLN A 43 4.64 0.41 2.49
CA GLN A 43 5.22 0.83 1.21
C GLN A 43 5.95 -0.32 0.52
N LYS A 44 6.63 -1.19 1.27
CA LYS A 44 7.22 -2.44 0.78
C LYS A 44 6.14 -3.46 0.38
N LEU A 45 5.03 -3.53 1.13
CA LEU A 45 3.89 -4.42 0.89
C LEU A 45 2.90 -3.91 -0.17
N ARG A 46 2.92 -2.61 -0.52
CA ARG A 46 2.30 -2.05 -1.74
C ARG A 46 3.09 -2.47 -2.98
N SER A 47 3.25 -3.79 -3.09
CA SER A 47 4.15 -4.53 -3.96
C SER A 47 4.31 -3.87 -5.31
N ARG A 48 5.50 -3.33 -5.55
CA ARG A 48 5.96 -2.94 -6.88
C ARG A 48 5.87 -4.19 -7.75
N TRP A 49 4.89 -4.23 -8.65
CA TRP A 49 4.83 -5.28 -9.67
C TRP A 49 6.15 -5.27 -10.42
N SER A 50 6.87 -6.38 -10.33
CA SER A 50 8.09 -6.63 -11.09
C SER A 50 7.73 -6.95 -12.54
N ALA A 51 8.68 -6.77 -13.45
CA ALA A 51 8.50 -7.14 -14.85
C ALA A 51 8.18 -8.64 -15.02
N GLN A 52 8.75 -9.50 -14.16
CA GLN A 52 8.46 -10.93 -14.15
C GLN A 52 7.02 -11.23 -13.72
N GLU A 53 6.51 -10.56 -12.68
CA GLU A 53 5.11 -10.70 -12.26
C GLU A 53 4.15 -10.19 -13.34
N ASP A 54 4.48 -9.12 -14.06
CA ASP A 54 3.69 -8.65 -15.20
C ASP A 54 3.69 -9.66 -16.36
N GLN A 55 4.84 -10.26 -16.67
CA GLN A 55 4.93 -11.33 -17.69
C GLN A 55 4.09 -12.54 -17.29
N GLN A 56 4.17 -12.97 -16.03
CA GLN A 56 3.34 -14.05 -15.50
C GLN A 56 1.86 -13.66 -15.57
N LEU A 57 1.49 -12.46 -15.17
CA LEU A 57 0.13 -11.95 -15.26
C LEU A 57 -0.41 -12.01 -16.70
N VAL A 58 0.34 -11.50 -17.66
CA VAL A 58 -0.05 -11.55 -19.08
C VAL A 58 -0.19 -12.99 -19.56
N SER A 59 0.74 -13.88 -19.20
CA SER A 59 0.66 -15.31 -19.58
C SER A 59 -0.57 -16.00 -18.99
N GLN A 60 -0.88 -15.77 -17.72
CA GLN A 60 -2.02 -16.39 -17.04
C GLN A 60 -3.35 -15.83 -17.56
N VAL A 61 -3.41 -14.55 -17.91
CA VAL A 61 -4.58 -13.95 -18.55
C VAL A 61 -4.79 -14.51 -19.95
N LYS A 62 -3.73 -14.78 -20.72
CA LYS A 62 -3.84 -15.46 -22.03
C LYS A 62 -4.37 -16.88 -21.89
N LEU A 63 -4.03 -17.59 -20.80
CA LEU A 63 -4.46 -18.97 -20.57
C LEU A 63 -5.86 -19.09 -19.97
N LEU A 64 -6.20 -18.24 -19.00
CA LEU A 64 -7.43 -18.34 -18.21
C LEU A 64 -8.50 -17.31 -18.60
N GLY A 65 -8.13 -16.24 -19.29
CA GLY A 65 -9.01 -15.11 -19.55
C GLY A 65 -9.08 -14.13 -18.39
N ILE A 66 -9.43 -12.88 -18.70
CA ILE A 66 -9.40 -11.74 -17.77
C ILE A 66 -10.38 -11.83 -16.60
N GLN A 67 -11.48 -12.58 -16.78
CA GLN A 67 -12.52 -12.72 -15.76
C GLN A 67 -12.07 -13.60 -14.59
N ASN A 68 -11.05 -14.44 -14.79
CA ASN A 68 -10.57 -15.41 -13.81
C ASN A 68 -9.46 -14.84 -12.90
N CYS A 69 -9.61 -13.59 -12.46
CA CYS A 69 -8.63 -12.90 -11.60
C CYS A 69 -8.33 -13.66 -10.30
N GLN A 70 -9.30 -14.40 -9.76
CA GLN A 70 -9.12 -15.21 -8.56
C GLN A 70 -8.18 -16.40 -8.78
N GLU A 71 -8.32 -17.11 -9.90
CA GLU A 71 -7.43 -18.21 -10.26
C GLU A 71 -6.05 -17.70 -10.69
N ILE A 72 -6.00 -16.59 -11.42
CA ILE A 72 -4.74 -15.93 -11.80
C ILE A 72 -3.95 -15.53 -10.54
N ALA A 73 -4.61 -14.98 -9.53
CA ALA A 73 -3.98 -14.60 -8.26
C ALA A 73 -3.38 -15.80 -7.51
N GLN A 74 -3.99 -16.99 -7.61
CA GLN A 74 -3.41 -18.21 -7.03
C GLN A 74 -2.12 -18.63 -7.73
N LYS A 75 -1.97 -18.30 -9.02
CA LYS A 75 -0.79 -18.63 -9.82
C LYS A 75 0.33 -17.60 -9.72
N ILE A 76 0.03 -16.39 -9.23
CA ILE A 76 1.00 -15.31 -9.00
C ILE A 76 1.19 -15.17 -7.48
N ALA A 77 2.29 -15.72 -6.98
CA ALA A 77 2.56 -15.77 -5.55
C ALA A 77 2.42 -14.39 -4.88
N ASN A 78 1.74 -14.35 -3.74
CA ASN A 78 1.54 -13.15 -2.91
C ASN A 78 0.76 -12.01 -3.59
N LYS A 79 -0.13 -12.33 -4.54
CA LYS A 79 -1.08 -11.37 -5.10
C LYS A 79 -2.52 -11.78 -4.77
N THR A 80 -3.36 -10.79 -4.52
CA THR A 80 -4.81 -10.96 -4.39
C THR A 80 -5.50 -10.72 -5.73
N ALA A 81 -6.71 -11.26 -5.89
CA ALA A 81 -7.53 -11.04 -7.07
C ALA A 81 -7.73 -9.54 -7.37
N SER A 82 -7.92 -8.73 -6.32
CA SER A 82 -8.05 -7.28 -6.45
C SER A 82 -6.76 -6.64 -6.98
N GLN A 83 -5.59 -7.03 -6.46
CA GLN A 83 -4.30 -6.53 -6.95
C GLN A 83 -4.07 -6.89 -8.42
N VAL A 84 -4.41 -8.11 -8.82
CA VAL A 84 -4.37 -8.60 -10.20
C VAL A 84 -5.27 -7.74 -11.10
N TYR A 85 -6.52 -7.53 -10.70
CA TYR A 85 -7.49 -6.72 -11.45
C TYR A 85 -7.01 -5.27 -11.64
N PHE A 86 -6.56 -4.62 -10.56
CA PHE A 86 -6.06 -3.25 -10.64
C PHE A 86 -4.80 -3.15 -11.50
N ARG A 87 -3.92 -4.16 -11.45
CA ARG A 87 -2.73 -4.19 -12.32
C ARG A 87 -3.10 -4.37 -13.78
N LEU A 88 -4.04 -5.26 -14.10
CA LEU A 88 -4.52 -5.46 -15.47
C LEU A 88 -5.10 -4.17 -16.05
N ARG A 89 -5.90 -3.45 -15.27
CA ARG A 89 -6.42 -2.14 -15.65
C ARG A 89 -5.31 -1.12 -15.91
N TYR A 90 -4.30 -1.08 -15.03
CA TYR A 90 -3.13 -0.21 -15.21
C TYR A 90 -2.36 -0.54 -16.50
N LEU A 91 -2.03 -1.82 -16.71
CA LEU A 91 -1.33 -2.28 -17.91
C LEU A 91 -2.10 -1.88 -19.16
N LYS A 92 -3.42 -2.16 -19.22
CA LYS A 92 -4.27 -1.76 -20.36
C LYS A 92 -4.15 -0.28 -20.71
N ASN A 93 -4.15 0.60 -19.70
CA ASN A 93 -4.06 2.05 -19.92
C ASN A 93 -2.66 2.48 -20.41
N VAL A 94 -1.59 1.89 -19.88
CA VAL A 94 -0.22 2.17 -20.34
C VAL A 94 -0.02 1.70 -21.79
N TYR A 95 -0.47 0.49 -22.14
CA TYR A 95 -0.39 -0.04 -23.51
C TYR A 95 -1.18 0.79 -24.54
N GLN A 96 -2.26 1.45 -24.13
CA GLN A 96 -3.03 2.32 -25.01
C GLN A 96 -2.29 3.63 -25.36
N GLN A 97 -1.37 4.08 -24.50
CA GLN A 97 -0.56 5.28 -24.73
C GLN A 97 0.71 4.96 -25.54
N ASP A 98 1.30 3.76 -25.36
CA ASP A 98 2.57 3.35 -25.99
C ASP A 98 2.38 2.30 -27.11
N LYS A 99 1.43 2.53 -28.02
CA LYS A 99 1.07 1.60 -29.10
C LYS A 99 2.21 1.29 -30.10
N GLU A 100 3.29 2.08 -30.09
CA GLU A 100 4.46 1.91 -30.97
C GLU A 100 5.51 0.92 -30.44
N VAL A 101 5.49 0.56 -29.15
CA VAL A 101 6.55 -0.25 -28.52
C VAL A 101 6.30 -1.76 -28.62
N TYR A 102 5.05 -2.19 -28.79
CA TYR A 102 4.68 -3.60 -28.85
C TYR A 102 4.17 -3.98 -30.25
N GLN A 103 5.09 -4.45 -31.10
CA GLN A 103 4.84 -4.72 -32.53
C GLN A 103 3.93 -5.92 -32.83
N ASN A 104 3.54 -6.73 -31.85
CA ASN A 104 2.68 -7.90 -32.08
C ASN A 104 1.20 -7.58 -31.81
N LYS A 105 0.51 -7.13 -32.87
CA LYS A 105 -0.94 -6.84 -32.93
C LYS A 105 -1.85 -7.95 -32.38
N THR A 106 -1.37 -9.19 -32.31
CA THR A 106 -2.12 -10.40 -31.92
C THR A 106 -2.26 -10.59 -30.41
N ASP A 107 -1.42 -9.95 -29.60
CA ASP A 107 -1.38 -10.22 -28.15
C ASP A 107 -2.47 -9.52 -27.34
N LEU A 108 -3.20 -8.56 -27.92
CA LEU A 108 -4.08 -7.63 -27.21
C LEU A 108 -5.49 -7.50 -27.78
N GLN A 109 -5.88 -8.31 -28.77
CA GLN A 109 -7.28 -8.35 -29.26
C GLN A 109 -8.29 -8.65 -28.14
N TRP A 110 -7.87 -9.36 -27.09
CA TRP A 110 -8.71 -9.74 -25.94
C TRP A 110 -9.08 -8.62 -24.97
N LEU A 111 -8.46 -7.43 -25.03
CA LEU A 111 -8.78 -6.31 -24.12
C LEU A 111 -9.95 -5.44 -24.60
N GLY A 112 -10.44 -5.65 -25.83
CA GLY A 112 -11.50 -4.87 -26.46
C GLY A 112 -12.93 -5.25 -26.05
N GLU A 113 -13.16 -6.45 -25.52
CA GLU A 113 -14.50 -7.01 -25.27
C GLU A 113 -14.89 -7.03 -23.78
N ILE A 114 -14.53 -5.99 -23.03
CA ILE A 114 -15.07 -5.81 -21.67
C ILE A 114 -16.43 -5.13 -21.79
N SER A 115 -17.44 -5.88 -22.26
CA SER A 115 -18.83 -5.51 -22.03
C SER A 115 -19.20 -5.90 -20.61
N VAL A 116 -19.25 -4.91 -19.71
CA VAL A 116 -19.75 -5.07 -18.34
C VAL A 116 -21.27 -5.28 -18.39
N ASN A 117 -21.69 -6.50 -18.70
CA ASN A 117 -23.07 -6.93 -18.46
C ASN A 117 -23.26 -7.11 -16.96
N HIS A 118 -23.74 -6.05 -16.30
CA HIS A 118 -24.36 -6.16 -14.98
C HIS A 118 -25.76 -6.74 -15.21
N LYS A 119 -26.00 -7.96 -14.74
CA LYS A 119 -27.35 -8.46 -14.48
C LYS A 119 -27.66 -8.27 -13.00
#